data_AF-A0A4U3MKE3-F1
#
_entry.id   AF-A0A4U3MKE3-F1
#
_cell.length_a   1.000
_cell.length_b   1.000
_cell.length_c   1.000
_cell.angle_alpha   90.00
_cell.angle_beta   90.00
_cell.angle_gamma   90.00
#
_symmetry.space_group_name_H-M   'P 1'
#
loop_
_entity.id
_entity.type
_entity.pdbx_description
1 polymer ?
#
loop_
_entity_poly.entity_id
_entity_poly.type
_entity_poly.pdbx_seq_one_letter_code
_entity_poly.pdbx_strand_id
1 'polypeptide(L)'
;MEKPEIRIGKNVYGPLITGDGNRVTVTSSPPRRPWLWIVLVLLLIMGAATILLLLDGDDAEEAAPVQTPRAGLGAGTYTVILEGSVANGSPFTRQGELRVRRPSDWCLRVGNPAGAPAPGAIWFASDASCFDGSADDVFAEWATDGEQTVLTPVNHARSMNLFNAVSGVTAAAYTPDRGEVRFQADGAQVTGTINLQGVDLMGGTAERGVFTAKFEAAQISDDPEALISSPEDPAATSELTPSDATGARYSVKTVISLDQLQGDPGNLDAARARIAGAIFVIDARDGGDFLYAPPDSRDDLFPVEGTVSGAEPAYVVSGDRAADQAKVAVGGAVDLSGAEPVIHLTVTTTAFSKVTSYEFRAVLRPVSS
;
A
#
# COMPACT_ATOMS: atom_id res chain seq x y z
N MET A 1 -8.80 -33.18 60.58
CA MET A 1 -7.78 -32.55 59.72
C MET A 1 -8.03 -31.06 59.74
N GLU A 2 -7.20 -30.31 60.48
CA GLU A 2 -7.29 -28.85 60.57
C GLU A 2 -6.78 -28.22 59.26
N LYS A 3 -7.52 -27.26 58.71
CA LYS A 3 -7.14 -26.53 57.49
C LYS A 3 -6.03 -25.51 57.84
N PRO A 4 -5.00 -25.35 57.00
CA PRO A 4 -3.98 -24.34 57.24
C PRO A 4 -4.55 -22.93 57.01
N GLU A 5 -4.48 -22.09 58.04
CA GLU A 5 -4.78 -20.65 57.96
C GLU A 5 -3.47 -19.88 57.68
N ILE A 6 -3.37 -19.22 56.53
CA ILE A 6 -2.21 -18.41 56.17
C ILE A 6 -2.44 -16.99 56.72
N ARG A 7 -1.70 -16.60 57.77
CA ARG A 7 -1.65 -15.21 58.25
C ARG A 7 -0.35 -14.55 57.83
N ILE A 8 -0.41 -13.62 56.87
CA ILE A 8 0.72 -12.78 56.50
C ILE A 8 0.63 -11.46 57.29
N GLY A 9 1.72 -11.12 57.97
CA GLY A 9 1.82 -9.98 58.88
C GLY A 9 1.72 -8.61 58.19
N LYS A 10 1.36 -7.60 59.00
CA LYS A 10 1.05 -6.22 58.63
C LYS A 10 2.17 -5.54 57.82
N ASN A 11 1.85 -5.17 56.58
CA ASN A 11 2.49 -4.04 55.90
C ASN A 11 1.49 -2.88 55.82
N VAL A 12 1.86 -1.76 56.43
CA VAL A 12 1.10 -0.51 56.38
C VAL A 12 1.25 0.03 54.96
N TYR A 13 0.15 0.12 54.20
CA TYR A 13 0.05 0.58 52.79
C TYR A 13 0.12 -0.47 51.66
N GLY A 14 -0.14 -1.75 51.92
CA GLY A 14 -0.40 -2.74 50.86
C GLY A 14 -1.88 -3.13 50.74
N PRO A 15 -2.34 -3.62 49.57
CA PRO A 15 -3.71 -4.15 49.43
C PRO A 15 -3.90 -5.37 50.34
N LEU A 16 -5.02 -5.40 51.07
CA LEU A 16 -5.38 -6.52 51.92
C LEU A 16 -5.91 -7.66 51.04
N ILE A 17 -5.17 -8.76 50.98
CA ILE A 17 -5.57 -9.98 50.27
C ILE A 17 -6.13 -10.94 51.31
N THR A 18 -7.39 -11.33 51.14
CA THR A 18 -8.02 -12.39 51.94
C THR A 18 -8.67 -13.41 51.02
N GLY A 19 -8.62 -14.68 51.41
CA GLY A 19 -9.25 -15.76 50.67
C GLY A 19 -9.56 -16.94 51.57
N ASP A 20 -10.70 -17.57 51.35
CA ASP A 20 -10.92 -18.97 51.68
C ASP A 20 -10.63 -19.80 50.42
N GLY A 21 -10.34 -21.09 50.58
CA GLY A 21 -9.65 -21.93 49.58
C GLY A 21 -10.26 -22.08 48.18
N ASN A 22 -11.28 -21.31 47.79
CA ASN A 22 -11.80 -21.22 46.42
C ASN A 22 -12.00 -19.78 45.89
N ARG A 23 -11.68 -18.72 46.64
CA ARG A 23 -11.83 -17.35 46.13
C ARG A 23 -10.81 -16.38 46.74
N VAL A 24 -10.09 -15.66 45.88
CA VAL A 24 -9.20 -14.56 46.28
C VAL A 24 -9.89 -13.24 45.97
N THR A 25 -10.05 -12.39 46.99
CA THR A 25 -10.66 -11.07 46.82
C THR A 25 -9.60 -10.01 47.13
N VAL A 26 -9.31 -9.14 46.14
CA VAL A 26 -8.36 -8.03 46.28
C VAL A 26 -9.17 -6.74 46.37
N THR A 27 -9.29 -6.20 47.57
CA THR A 27 -9.91 -4.89 47.81
C THR A 27 -8.84 -3.81 47.81
N SER A 28 -8.68 -3.09 46.69
CA SER A 28 -7.94 -1.83 46.66
C SER A 28 -8.84 -0.71 47.19
N SER A 29 -8.42 -0.06 48.28
CA SER A 29 -9.13 1.12 48.77
C SER A 29 -8.89 2.28 47.80
N PRO A 30 -9.93 3.04 47.38
CA PRO A 30 -9.72 4.22 46.56
C PRO A 30 -8.90 5.25 47.37
N PRO A 31 -7.90 5.92 46.77
CA PRO A 31 -7.08 6.89 47.50
C PRO A 31 -7.94 8.08 47.94
N ARG A 32 -8.22 8.17 49.24
CA ARG A 32 -8.95 9.26 49.93
C ARG A 32 -8.17 10.58 49.96
N ARG A 33 -7.68 11.08 48.83
CA ARG A 33 -7.11 12.45 48.76
C ARG A 33 -7.62 13.18 47.52
N PRO A 34 -8.90 13.61 47.51
CA PRO A 34 -9.48 14.37 46.40
C PRO A 34 -8.68 15.65 46.08
N TRP A 35 -7.97 16.19 47.07
CA TRP A 35 -7.11 17.36 46.90
C TRP A 35 -5.95 17.13 45.92
N LEU A 36 -5.40 15.91 45.83
CA LEU A 36 -4.25 15.63 44.95
C LEU A 36 -4.66 15.67 43.46
N TRP A 37 -5.88 15.22 43.15
CA TRP A 37 -6.47 15.36 41.82
C TRP A 37 -6.77 16.82 41.46
N ILE A 38 -7.25 17.61 42.44
CA ILE A 38 -7.50 19.05 42.24
C ILE A 38 -6.20 19.79 41.89
N VAL A 39 -5.10 19.50 42.61
CA VAL A 39 -3.78 20.10 42.33
C VAL A 39 -3.27 19.72 40.95
N LEU A 40 -3.44 18.46 40.55
CA LEU A 40 -2.95 17.96 39.26
C LEU A 40 -3.73 18.57 38.08
N VAL A 41 -5.06 18.73 38.22
CA VAL A 41 -5.89 19.44 37.23
C VAL A 41 -5.51 20.93 37.14
N LEU A 42 -5.24 21.58 38.28
CA LEU A 42 -4.83 23.00 38.30
C LEU A 42 -3.48 23.23 37.60
N LEU A 43 -2.51 22.32 37.79
CA LEU A 43 -1.22 22.38 37.10
C LEU A 43 -1.38 22.20 35.59
N LEU A 44 -2.28 21.32 35.15
CA LEU A 44 -2.54 21.06 33.74
C LEU A 44 -3.19 22.27 33.05
N ILE A 45 -4.13 22.94 33.74
CA ILE A 45 -4.76 24.18 33.24
C ILE A 45 -3.75 25.34 33.15
N MET A 46 -2.89 25.52 34.16
CA MET A 46 -1.85 26.56 34.08
C MET A 46 -0.85 26.29 32.95
N GLY A 47 -0.46 25.02 32.73
CA GLY A 47 0.42 24.65 31.61
C GLY A 47 -0.19 25.01 30.24
N ALA A 48 -1.46 24.67 30.01
CA ALA A 48 -2.15 24.98 28.76
C ALA A 48 -2.31 26.49 28.52
N ALA A 49 -2.63 27.28 29.56
CA ALA A 49 -2.74 28.74 29.44
C ALA A 49 -1.39 29.42 29.11
N THR A 50 -0.28 28.86 29.61
CA THR A 50 1.06 29.40 29.35
C THR A 50 1.49 29.13 27.90
N ILE A 51 1.12 27.98 27.34
CA ILE A 51 1.39 27.64 25.92
C ILE A 51 0.59 28.52 24.97
N LEU A 52 -0.68 28.80 25.28
CA LEU A 52 -1.53 29.69 24.48
C LEU A 52 -1.04 31.15 24.47
N LEU A 53 -0.49 31.63 25.58
CA LEU A 53 0.08 32.99 25.67
C LEU A 53 1.46 33.13 24.98
N LEU A 54 2.13 32.02 24.66
CA LEU A 54 3.39 32.01 23.91
C LEU A 54 3.21 31.89 22.39
N LEU A 55 1.98 31.63 21.91
CA LEU A 55 1.66 31.47 20.50
C LEU A 55 1.08 32.72 19.83
N ASP A 56 0.79 33.78 20.60
CA ASP A 56 0.14 35.00 20.12
C ASP A 56 1.12 36.19 20.08
N GLY A 57 2.31 35.93 19.51
CA GLY A 57 3.32 36.94 19.24
C GLY A 57 3.23 37.40 17.79
N ASP A 58 2.65 38.59 17.60
CA ASP A 58 2.76 39.42 16.39
C ASP A 58 4.20 39.45 15.86
N ASP A 59 4.41 38.94 14.65
CA ASP A 59 5.48 39.44 13.79
C ASP A 59 4.88 39.89 12.47
N ALA A 60 5.18 41.16 12.20
CA ALA A 60 4.66 41.97 11.14
C ALA A 60 4.90 41.38 9.75
N GLU A 61 3.91 41.60 8.90
CA GLU A 61 3.89 41.35 7.47
C GLU A 61 4.95 42.23 6.75
N GLU A 62 6.21 41.81 6.84
CA GLU A 62 7.27 42.27 5.94
C GLU A 62 7.08 41.54 4.62
N ALA A 63 6.54 42.25 3.62
CA ALA A 63 6.33 41.74 2.26
C ALA A 63 7.66 41.26 1.66
N ALA A 64 7.94 39.97 1.85
CA ALA A 64 9.06 39.28 1.25
C ALA A 64 8.96 39.43 -0.28
N PRO A 65 10.10 39.60 -0.99
CA PRO A 65 10.09 39.68 -2.44
C PRO A 65 9.43 38.41 -2.98
N VAL A 66 8.50 38.59 -3.92
CA VAL A 66 7.88 37.52 -4.71
C VAL A 66 9.01 36.69 -5.31
N GLN A 67 9.37 35.60 -4.63
CA GLN A 67 10.26 34.60 -5.16
C GLN A 67 9.48 33.96 -6.29
N THR A 68 9.94 34.19 -7.52
CA THR A 68 9.59 33.38 -8.70
C THR A 68 9.45 31.93 -8.26
N PRO A 69 8.33 31.24 -8.56
CA PRO A 69 8.11 29.87 -8.09
C PRO A 69 9.30 29.02 -8.52
N ARG A 70 10.11 28.63 -7.54
CA ARG A 70 11.24 27.74 -7.75
C ARG A 70 10.60 26.40 -8.13
N ALA A 71 10.87 25.93 -9.35
CA ALA A 71 10.52 24.59 -9.78
C ALA A 71 11.03 23.62 -8.69
N GLY A 72 10.11 23.05 -7.93
CA GLY A 72 10.39 22.29 -6.73
C GLY A 72 9.31 21.23 -6.57
N LEU A 73 9.66 20.12 -5.93
CA LEU A 73 8.75 19.00 -5.73
C LEU A 73 7.54 19.44 -4.89
N GLY A 74 6.37 19.51 -5.53
CA GLY A 74 5.11 19.82 -4.87
C GLY A 74 4.59 18.63 -4.06
N ALA A 75 3.77 18.92 -3.05
CA ALA A 75 2.98 17.89 -2.41
C ALA A 75 1.96 17.33 -3.41
N GLY A 76 1.72 16.02 -3.36
CA GLY A 76 0.78 15.35 -4.24
C GLY A 76 1.12 13.89 -4.47
N THR A 77 0.36 13.29 -5.38
CA THR A 77 0.55 11.90 -5.77
C THR A 77 0.88 11.78 -7.25
N TYR A 78 1.84 10.92 -7.54
CA TYR A 78 2.47 10.76 -8.84
C TYR A 78 2.39 9.30 -9.27
N THR A 79 2.10 9.08 -10.55
CA THR A 79 2.28 7.78 -11.19
C THR A 79 3.73 7.65 -11.63
N VAL A 80 4.39 6.55 -11.26
CA VAL A 80 5.83 6.33 -11.54
C VAL A 80 6.00 5.19 -12.53
N ILE A 81 6.87 5.36 -13.52
CA ILE A 81 7.40 4.29 -14.37
C ILE A 81 8.86 4.07 -14.00
N LEU A 82 9.24 2.85 -13.65
CA LEU A 82 10.61 2.41 -13.39
C LEU A 82 11.09 1.55 -14.55
N GLU A 83 12.28 1.84 -15.03
CA GLU A 83 12.96 1.01 -16.01
C GLU A 83 14.37 0.71 -15.52
N GLY A 84 14.71 -0.57 -15.44
CA GLY A 84 15.95 -0.97 -14.81
C GLY A 84 16.35 -2.40 -15.04
N SER A 85 17.36 -2.78 -14.28
CA SER A 85 17.82 -4.16 -14.20
C SER A 85 18.27 -4.46 -12.79
N VAL A 86 18.12 -5.71 -12.41
CA VAL A 86 18.65 -6.25 -11.17
C VAL A 86 19.87 -7.12 -11.48
N ALA A 87 20.82 -7.26 -10.55
CA ALA A 87 22.03 -8.05 -10.80
C ALA A 87 21.68 -9.48 -11.20
N ASN A 88 22.21 -9.94 -12.34
CA ASN A 88 21.93 -11.26 -12.93
C ASN A 88 20.46 -11.52 -13.30
N GLY A 89 19.61 -10.49 -13.34
CA GLY A 89 18.20 -10.60 -13.74
C GLY A 89 17.90 -10.05 -15.13
N SER A 90 16.67 -10.31 -15.59
CA SER A 90 16.14 -9.70 -16.80
C SER A 90 15.91 -8.20 -16.60
N PRO A 91 16.00 -7.38 -17.65
CA PRO A 91 15.52 -6.00 -17.59
C PRO A 91 14.04 -6.00 -17.19
N PHE A 92 13.64 -4.98 -16.46
CA PHE A 92 12.26 -4.76 -16.07
C PHE A 92 11.83 -3.35 -16.45
N THR A 93 10.56 -3.24 -16.82
CA THR A 93 9.80 -1.99 -16.77
C THR A 93 8.70 -2.25 -15.76
N ARG A 94 8.39 -1.29 -14.88
CA ARG A 94 7.41 -1.43 -13.79
C ARG A 94 6.72 -0.12 -13.48
N GLN A 95 5.46 -0.18 -13.08
CA GLN A 95 4.68 1.01 -12.78
C GLN A 95 4.26 0.97 -11.31
N GLY A 96 4.16 2.16 -10.72
CA GLY A 96 3.86 2.30 -9.31
C GLY A 96 3.44 3.71 -8.97
N GLU A 97 3.63 4.04 -7.70
CA GLU A 97 3.13 5.26 -7.08
C GLU A 97 4.24 5.93 -6.28
N LEU A 98 4.29 7.25 -6.40
CA LEU A 98 5.08 8.11 -5.54
C LEU A 98 4.13 9.08 -4.83
N ARG A 99 4.15 9.08 -3.50
CA ARG A 99 3.50 10.10 -2.67
C ARG A 99 4.53 11.06 -2.12
N VAL A 100 4.18 12.33 -2.13
CA VAL A 100 4.96 13.39 -1.51
C VAL A 100 4.04 14.23 -0.66
N ARG A 101 4.11 14.12 0.67
CA ARG A 101 3.29 14.96 1.56
C ARG A 101 3.95 16.30 1.85
N ARG A 102 5.27 16.24 2.03
CA ARG A 102 6.21 17.36 2.19
C ARG A 102 7.48 16.97 1.44
N PRO A 103 8.37 17.92 1.07
CA PRO A 103 9.58 17.58 0.35
C PRO A 103 10.31 16.38 0.97
N SER A 104 10.58 16.39 2.28
CA SER A 104 11.26 15.31 2.98
C SER A 104 10.45 14.02 3.23
N ASP A 105 9.18 13.96 2.86
CA ASP A 105 8.24 12.85 3.09
C ASP A 105 7.88 12.25 1.73
N TRP A 106 8.75 11.32 1.30
CA TRP A 106 8.78 10.73 -0.04
C TRP A 106 8.51 9.23 0.10
N CYS A 107 7.45 8.75 -0.54
CA CYS A 107 7.02 7.35 -0.45
C CYS A 107 6.88 6.74 -1.85
N LEU A 108 7.84 5.92 -2.27
CA LEU A 108 7.77 5.14 -3.50
C LEU A 108 7.27 3.73 -3.21
N ARG A 109 6.24 3.32 -3.96
CA ARG A 109 5.69 1.97 -3.94
C ARG A 109 5.56 1.43 -5.36
N VAL A 110 6.25 0.34 -5.63
CA VAL A 110 6.24 -0.37 -6.92
C VAL A 110 6.18 -1.85 -6.62
N GLY A 111 5.12 -2.53 -7.05
CA GLY A 111 4.87 -3.93 -6.71
C GLY A 111 4.77 -4.19 -5.19
N ASN A 112 5.03 -5.43 -4.79
CA ASN A 112 4.99 -5.87 -3.39
C ASN A 112 6.20 -6.74 -3.05
N PRO A 113 7.36 -6.16 -2.70
CA PRO A 113 8.59 -6.91 -2.50
C PRO A 113 8.57 -7.91 -1.35
N ALA A 114 7.66 -7.73 -0.38
CA ALA A 114 7.49 -8.64 0.75
C ALA A 114 6.54 -9.81 0.46
N GLY A 115 5.43 -9.54 -0.23
CA GLY A 115 4.35 -10.52 -0.45
C GLY A 115 4.35 -11.19 -1.82
N ALA A 116 4.84 -10.50 -2.85
CA ALA A 116 4.90 -10.97 -4.24
C ALA A 116 6.21 -10.50 -4.89
N PRO A 117 7.36 -11.09 -4.49
CA PRO A 117 8.67 -10.61 -4.89
C PRO A 117 8.90 -10.78 -6.40
N ALA A 118 9.17 -9.69 -7.10
CA ALA A 118 9.44 -9.66 -8.55
C ALA A 118 10.55 -8.64 -8.88
N PRO A 119 11.34 -8.84 -9.96
CA PRO A 119 12.34 -7.86 -10.38
C PRO A 119 11.69 -6.48 -10.54
N GLY A 120 12.30 -5.44 -9.98
CA GLY A 120 11.77 -4.08 -10.05
C GLY A 120 10.74 -3.72 -8.97
N ALA A 121 10.27 -4.69 -8.16
CA ALA A 121 9.47 -4.39 -6.99
C ALA A 121 10.33 -3.69 -5.92
N ILE A 122 9.87 -2.53 -5.47
CA ILE A 122 10.54 -1.68 -4.48
C ILE A 122 9.52 -0.90 -3.66
N TRP A 123 9.71 -0.94 -2.35
CA TRP A 123 9.13 -0.01 -1.38
C TRP A 123 10.28 0.81 -0.82
N PHE A 124 10.23 2.13 -0.99
CA PHE A 124 11.26 3.02 -0.49
C PHE A 124 10.62 4.29 0.04
N ALA A 125 10.85 4.58 1.31
CA ALA A 125 10.43 5.80 1.97
C ALA A 125 11.57 6.52 2.65
N SER A 126 11.42 7.83 2.81
CA SER A 126 12.27 8.64 3.68
C SER A 126 11.91 8.53 5.16
N ASP A 127 10.63 8.28 5.47
CA ASP A 127 10.14 8.10 6.85
C ASP A 127 9.09 6.97 6.96
N ALA A 128 8.81 6.53 8.19
CA ALA A 128 7.88 5.42 8.41
C ALA A 128 6.39 5.77 8.27
N SER A 129 6.03 7.06 8.25
CA SER A 129 4.64 7.48 8.04
C SER A 129 4.12 7.07 6.65
N CYS A 130 5.02 6.79 5.72
CA CYS A 130 4.73 6.25 4.40
C CYS A 130 4.12 4.84 4.39
N PHE A 131 4.29 4.04 5.44
CA PHE A 131 3.76 2.67 5.50
C PHE A 131 3.16 2.34 6.88
N ASP A 132 2.35 3.27 7.41
CA ASP A 132 1.61 3.09 8.68
C ASP A 132 2.51 2.90 9.91
N GLY A 133 3.78 3.32 9.83
CA GLY A 133 4.71 3.37 10.95
C GLY A 133 4.66 4.69 11.71
N SER A 134 5.39 4.78 12.83
CA SER A 134 5.51 6.03 13.59
C SER A 134 6.37 7.06 12.84
N ALA A 135 5.87 8.29 12.69
CA ALA A 135 6.52 9.37 11.92
C ALA A 135 7.93 9.76 12.41
N ASP A 136 8.37 9.30 13.59
CA ASP A 136 9.69 9.60 14.16
C ASP A 136 10.82 8.72 13.58
N ASP A 137 10.49 7.65 12.87
CA ASP A 137 11.48 6.75 12.28
C ASP A 137 11.93 7.24 10.89
N VAL A 138 13.20 7.65 10.79
CA VAL A 138 13.84 8.06 9.53
C VAL A 138 14.45 6.85 8.82
N PHE A 139 14.07 6.63 7.57
CA PHE A 139 14.55 5.52 6.74
C PHE A 139 15.52 5.97 5.64
N ALA A 140 15.46 7.23 5.21
CA ALA A 140 16.45 7.80 4.31
C ALA A 140 16.77 9.27 4.67
N GLU A 141 18.04 9.64 4.58
CA GLU A 141 18.52 11.01 4.71
C GLU A 141 18.27 11.78 3.40
N TRP A 142 17.81 13.02 3.55
CA TRP A 142 17.57 13.95 2.45
C TRP A 142 18.72 14.94 2.32
N ALA A 143 19.31 15.03 1.13
CA ALA A 143 20.32 16.02 0.79
C ALA A 143 20.06 16.66 -0.57
N THR A 144 20.62 17.85 -0.79
CA THR A 144 20.62 18.51 -2.10
C THR A 144 22.04 18.53 -2.65
N ASP A 145 22.22 18.09 -3.89
CA ASP A 145 23.48 18.10 -4.63
C ASP A 145 23.28 18.89 -5.93
N GLY A 146 23.61 20.19 -5.88
CA GLY A 146 23.32 21.13 -6.97
C GLY A 146 21.81 21.28 -7.20
N GLU A 147 21.34 20.90 -8.38
CA GLU A 147 19.93 20.90 -8.75
C GLU A 147 19.24 19.55 -8.48
N GLN A 148 19.99 18.54 -8.03
CA GLN A 148 19.45 17.22 -7.72
C GLN A 148 19.15 17.08 -6.24
N THR A 149 18.07 16.37 -5.93
CA THR A 149 17.83 15.83 -4.60
C THR A 149 18.42 14.43 -4.51
N VAL A 150 19.01 14.10 -3.36
CA VAL A 150 19.61 12.79 -3.06
C VAL A 150 18.99 12.21 -1.80
N LEU A 151 18.45 10.99 -1.88
CA LEU A 151 17.99 10.20 -0.74
C LEU A 151 18.97 9.07 -0.46
N THR A 152 19.48 8.98 0.76
CA THR A 152 20.44 7.93 1.17
C THR A 152 19.84 7.06 2.27
N PRO A 153 19.79 5.71 2.13
CA PRO A 153 19.26 4.83 3.17
C PRO A 153 20.00 4.98 4.52
N VAL A 154 19.27 4.95 5.63
CA VAL A 154 19.85 4.96 6.98
C VAL A 154 19.96 3.52 7.52
N ASN A 155 21.15 3.14 7.97
CA ASN A 155 21.51 1.76 8.36
C ASN A 155 21.01 1.32 9.76
N HIS A 156 19.93 1.91 10.28
CA HIS A 156 19.58 1.79 11.71
C HIS A 156 18.17 1.31 12.02
N ALA A 157 17.29 1.22 11.02
CA ALA A 157 15.95 0.66 11.20
C ALA A 157 15.87 -0.74 10.62
N ARG A 158 15.11 -1.65 11.27
CA ARG A 158 14.50 -2.80 10.61
C ARG A 158 13.50 -2.22 9.61
N SER A 159 14.01 -1.74 8.47
CA SER A 159 13.32 -0.75 7.68
C SER A 159 12.28 -1.42 6.80
N MET A 160 11.17 -0.69 6.58
CA MET A 160 10.14 -1.07 5.61
C MET A 160 10.56 -0.76 4.17
N ASN A 161 11.80 -0.28 3.99
CA ASN A 161 12.40 -0.14 2.68
C ASN A 161 12.88 -1.51 2.22
N LEU A 162 12.36 -1.95 1.08
CA LEU A 162 12.51 -3.29 0.55
C LEU A 162 12.65 -3.20 -0.96
N PHE A 163 13.50 -4.03 -1.53
CA PHE A 163 13.51 -4.23 -2.97
C PHE A 163 13.83 -5.68 -3.30
N ASN A 164 13.47 -6.14 -4.50
CA ASN A 164 13.92 -7.45 -4.99
C ASN A 164 15.01 -7.27 -6.04
N ALA A 165 16.11 -7.97 -5.85
CA ALA A 165 17.21 -8.04 -6.81
C ALA A 165 17.20 -9.33 -7.65
N VAL A 166 16.34 -10.30 -7.34
CA VAL A 166 16.35 -11.61 -7.99
C VAL A 166 14.90 -12.07 -8.23
N SER A 167 14.67 -12.79 -9.32
CA SER A 167 13.37 -13.42 -9.63
C SER A 167 13.37 -14.91 -9.28
N GLY A 168 12.18 -15.52 -9.31
CA GLY A 168 11.99 -16.96 -9.21
C GLY A 168 11.96 -17.49 -7.78
N VAL A 169 12.17 -18.80 -7.61
CA VAL A 169 12.10 -19.47 -6.29
C VAL A 169 13.17 -18.99 -5.29
N THR A 170 14.18 -18.26 -5.77
CA THR A 170 15.23 -17.63 -4.96
C THR A 170 15.00 -16.14 -4.76
N ALA A 171 13.83 -15.61 -5.13
CA ALA A 171 13.51 -14.20 -4.94
C ALA A 171 13.50 -13.88 -3.44
N ALA A 172 14.41 -13.00 -3.03
CA ALA A 172 14.53 -12.50 -1.67
C ALA A 172 14.25 -11.00 -1.64
N ALA A 173 13.67 -10.53 -0.54
CA ALA A 173 13.56 -9.11 -0.25
C ALA A 173 14.87 -8.63 0.38
N TYR A 174 15.42 -7.55 -0.15
CA TYR A 174 16.63 -6.92 0.34
C TYR A 174 16.28 -5.62 1.04
N THR A 175 16.83 -5.42 2.23
CA THR A 175 16.77 -4.13 2.92
C THR A 175 17.94 -3.27 2.43
N PRO A 176 17.70 -2.07 1.86
CA PRO A 176 18.77 -1.20 1.41
C PRO A 176 19.55 -0.66 2.61
N ASP A 177 20.86 -0.75 2.55
CA ASP A 177 21.77 -0.26 3.60
C ASP A 177 22.88 0.66 3.03
N ARG A 178 22.88 0.89 1.71
CA ARG A 178 23.76 1.83 1.01
C ARG A 178 23.23 2.14 -0.39
N GLY A 179 23.89 3.08 -1.05
CA GLY A 179 23.46 3.60 -2.35
C GLY A 179 22.58 4.83 -2.15
N GLU A 180 21.90 5.26 -3.21
CA GLU A 180 21.14 6.51 -3.21
C GLU A 180 20.05 6.51 -4.28
N VAL A 181 19.03 7.35 -4.06
CA VAL A 181 18.07 7.78 -5.07
C VAL A 181 18.37 9.22 -5.41
N ARG A 182 18.61 9.52 -6.69
CA ARG A 182 18.85 10.89 -7.18
C ARG A 182 17.72 11.33 -8.08
N PHE A 183 17.18 12.52 -7.89
CA PHE A 183 16.10 13.00 -8.75
C PHE A 183 16.06 14.52 -8.88
N GLN A 184 15.35 14.97 -9.91
CA GLN A 184 14.99 16.37 -10.15
C GLN A 184 13.48 16.45 -10.31
N ALA A 185 12.89 17.54 -9.81
CA ALA A 185 11.47 17.84 -9.99
C ALA A 185 11.32 19.11 -10.80
N ASP A 186 10.50 19.05 -11.86
CA ASP A 186 10.13 20.18 -12.70
C ASP A 186 8.59 20.28 -12.74
N GLY A 187 8.05 21.06 -11.80
CA GLY A 187 6.61 21.18 -11.60
C GLY A 187 5.95 19.83 -11.29
N ALA A 188 5.07 19.39 -12.19
CA ALA A 188 4.30 18.14 -12.07
C ALA A 188 5.10 16.88 -12.49
N GLN A 189 6.37 17.01 -12.84
CA GLN A 189 7.21 15.87 -13.27
C GLN A 189 8.39 15.66 -12.34
N VAL A 190 8.70 14.40 -12.05
CA VAL A 190 9.88 13.99 -11.29
C VAL A 190 10.64 12.95 -12.10
N THR A 191 11.93 13.17 -12.34
CA THR A 191 12.78 12.20 -13.04
C THR A 191 14.02 11.91 -12.24
N GLY A 192 14.47 10.65 -12.26
CA GLY A 192 15.59 10.27 -11.42
C GLY A 192 16.17 8.89 -11.68
N THR A 193 17.12 8.53 -10.84
CA THR A 193 17.80 7.25 -10.81
C THR A 193 17.79 6.68 -9.40
N ILE A 194 17.69 5.36 -9.32
CA ILE A 194 17.77 4.57 -8.10
C ILE A 194 18.99 3.67 -8.26
N ASN A 195 19.93 3.74 -7.32
CA ASN A 195 21.08 2.84 -7.26
C ASN A 195 21.28 2.40 -5.81
N LEU A 196 20.66 1.28 -5.47
CA LEU A 196 20.64 0.76 -4.10
C LEU A 196 21.39 -0.56 -4.01
N GLN A 197 22.01 -0.79 -2.86
CA GLN A 197 22.46 -2.12 -2.47
C GLN A 197 21.88 -2.47 -1.10
N GLY A 198 21.67 -3.76 -0.88
CA GLY A 198 21.00 -4.22 0.32
C GLY A 198 21.43 -5.60 0.76
N VAL A 199 21.02 -5.93 1.98
CA VAL A 199 21.22 -7.23 2.61
C VAL A 199 19.92 -8.01 2.59
N ASP A 200 20.00 -9.32 2.37
CA ASP A 200 18.84 -10.21 2.41
C ASP A 200 18.22 -10.20 3.81
N LEU A 201 16.92 -9.93 3.88
CA LEU A 201 16.15 -9.87 5.12
C LEU A 201 16.18 -11.17 5.91
N MET A 202 16.24 -12.31 5.20
CA MET A 202 16.23 -13.63 5.82
C MET A 202 17.65 -14.13 6.16
N GLY A 203 18.68 -13.35 5.82
CA GLY A 203 20.08 -13.71 6.04
C GLY A 203 20.51 -14.98 5.30
N GLY A 204 19.76 -15.38 4.26
CA GLY A 204 19.96 -16.61 3.50
C GLY A 204 21.05 -16.50 2.45
N THR A 205 21.29 -15.29 1.92
CA THR A 205 22.33 -15.06 0.92
C THR A 205 23.53 -14.29 1.47
N ALA A 206 24.74 -14.79 1.21
CA ALA A 206 25.98 -14.06 1.48
C ALA A 206 26.18 -12.88 0.50
N GLU A 207 25.50 -12.92 -0.65
CA GLU A 207 25.57 -11.88 -1.68
C GLU A 207 24.59 -10.75 -1.40
N ARG A 208 25.02 -9.53 -1.70
CA ARG A 208 24.22 -8.31 -1.60
C ARG A 208 23.35 -8.15 -2.84
N GLY A 209 22.10 -7.77 -2.64
CA GLY A 209 21.23 -7.35 -3.73
C GLY A 209 21.69 -6.02 -4.29
N VAL A 210 21.63 -5.85 -5.61
CA VAL A 210 21.89 -4.59 -6.32
C VAL A 210 20.67 -4.26 -7.16
N PHE A 211 20.18 -3.03 -7.01
CA PHE A 211 19.01 -2.51 -7.71
C PHE A 211 19.38 -1.22 -8.42
N THR A 212 19.26 -1.22 -9.75
CA THR A 212 19.52 -0.04 -10.57
C THR A 212 18.32 0.22 -11.46
N ALA A 213 17.73 1.41 -11.33
CA ALA A 213 16.60 1.83 -12.16
C ALA A 213 16.69 3.32 -12.51
N LYS A 214 16.08 3.70 -13.62
CA LYS A 214 15.63 5.06 -13.88
C LYS A 214 14.14 5.13 -13.57
N PHE A 215 13.66 6.30 -13.19
CA PHE A 215 12.24 6.52 -13.04
C PHE A 215 11.78 7.86 -13.60
N GLU A 216 10.55 7.86 -14.08
CA GLU A 216 9.80 9.04 -14.48
C GLU A 216 8.47 9.01 -13.73
N ALA A 217 8.13 10.11 -13.06
CA ALA A 217 6.90 10.25 -12.33
C ALA A 217 6.13 11.48 -12.82
N ALA A 218 4.83 11.30 -13.06
CA ALA A 218 3.93 12.38 -13.44
C ALA A 218 2.87 12.55 -12.36
N GLN A 219 2.70 13.80 -11.89
CA GLN A 219 1.70 14.14 -10.89
C GLN A 219 0.31 13.91 -11.46
N ILE A 220 -0.54 13.27 -10.68
CA ILE A 220 -1.95 13.06 -11.04
C ILE A 220 -2.91 13.73 -10.06
N SER A 221 -2.42 14.15 -8.90
CA SER A 221 -3.20 14.86 -7.87
C SER A 221 -2.29 15.75 -7.02
N ASP A 222 -2.79 16.92 -6.61
CA ASP A 222 -2.16 17.79 -5.60
C ASP A 222 -2.45 17.30 -4.15
N ASP A 223 -3.45 16.43 -3.97
CA ASP A 223 -3.70 15.75 -2.71
C ASP A 223 -2.81 14.50 -2.60
N PRO A 224 -1.84 14.46 -1.65
CA PRO A 224 -0.93 13.31 -1.47
C PRO A 224 -1.63 12.05 -0.96
N GLU A 225 -2.84 12.18 -0.42
CA GLU A 225 -3.68 11.05 0.00
C GLU A 225 -4.68 10.65 -1.09
N ALA A 226 -4.63 11.29 -2.26
CA ALA A 226 -5.42 10.86 -3.40
C ALA A 226 -5.03 9.43 -3.75
N LEU A 227 -6.04 8.56 -3.72
CA LEU A 227 -5.88 7.15 -3.97
C LEU A 227 -5.56 6.94 -5.46
N ILE A 228 -4.28 6.76 -5.77
CA ILE A 228 -3.89 6.20 -7.05
C ILE A 228 -4.24 4.72 -6.99
N SER A 229 -5.02 4.24 -7.94
CA SER A 229 -4.99 2.82 -8.25
C SER A 229 -3.60 2.52 -8.81
N SER A 230 -2.68 2.03 -7.97
CA SER A 230 -1.31 1.66 -8.35
C SER A 230 -1.37 0.94 -9.69
N PRO A 231 -0.89 1.54 -10.78
CA PRO A 231 -1.04 0.93 -12.07
C PRO A 231 0.06 -0.13 -12.18
N GLU A 232 -0.32 -1.32 -12.63
CA GLU A 232 0.59 -2.47 -12.63
C GLU A 232 1.83 -2.24 -13.48
N ASP A 233 2.94 -2.78 -12.97
CA ASP A 233 3.90 -3.56 -13.74
C ASP A 233 3.38 -3.97 -15.13
N PRO A 234 4.06 -3.63 -16.25
CA PRO A 234 3.74 -4.22 -17.54
C PRO A 234 3.70 -5.71 -17.31
N ALA A 235 2.54 -6.27 -17.63
CA ALA A 235 2.21 -7.65 -17.42
C ALA A 235 3.47 -8.47 -17.65
N ALA A 236 3.98 -9.10 -16.59
CA ALA A 236 4.62 -10.37 -16.85
C ALA A 236 3.63 -11.07 -17.77
N THR A 237 4.08 -11.46 -18.96
CA THR A 237 3.33 -12.38 -19.80
C THR A 237 3.20 -13.65 -18.96
N SER A 238 2.32 -13.64 -17.97
CA SER A 238 1.65 -14.80 -17.46
C SER A 238 1.06 -15.36 -18.73
N GLU A 239 1.69 -16.41 -19.23
CA GLU A 239 1.09 -17.27 -20.21
C GLU A 239 -0.24 -17.66 -19.59
N LEU A 240 -1.29 -16.89 -19.94
CA LEU A 240 -2.65 -17.23 -19.61
C LEU A 240 -2.76 -18.68 -20.04
N THR A 241 -3.11 -19.56 -19.10
CA THR A 241 -3.50 -20.93 -19.45
C THR A 241 -4.43 -20.79 -20.65
N PRO A 242 -4.13 -21.44 -21.79
CA PRO A 242 -4.80 -21.14 -23.05
C PRO A 242 -6.31 -21.23 -22.83
N SER A 243 -6.95 -20.06 -22.76
CA SER A 243 -8.39 -19.92 -22.64
C SER A 243 -8.92 -19.82 -24.06
N ASP A 244 -9.97 -20.56 -24.33
CA ASP A 244 -10.62 -20.58 -25.64
C ASP A 244 -11.52 -19.35 -25.85
N ALA A 245 -11.58 -18.42 -24.88
CA ALA A 245 -12.37 -17.21 -24.96
C ALA A 245 -11.98 -16.36 -26.17
N THR A 246 -12.96 -16.09 -27.02
CA THR A 246 -12.81 -15.23 -28.19
C THR A 246 -13.13 -13.78 -27.82
N GLY A 247 -12.52 -12.78 -28.48
CA GLY A 247 -12.86 -11.37 -28.26
C GLY A 247 -11.66 -10.42 -28.22
N ALA A 248 -11.96 -9.14 -27.96
CA ALA A 248 -10.94 -8.12 -27.79
C ALA A 248 -10.33 -8.19 -26.38
N ARG A 249 -9.01 -8.00 -26.31
CA ARG A 249 -8.26 -8.02 -25.05
C ARG A 249 -8.16 -6.62 -24.47
N TYR A 250 -8.39 -6.51 -23.18
CA TYR A 250 -8.28 -5.28 -22.42
C TYR A 250 -7.44 -5.48 -21.16
N SER A 251 -6.65 -4.47 -20.84
CA SER A 251 -5.96 -4.32 -19.56
C SER A 251 -6.64 -3.20 -18.78
N VAL A 252 -6.59 -3.25 -17.45
CA VAL A 252 -7.04 -2.11 -16.64
C VAL A 252 -6.02 -0.97 -16.78
N LYS A 253 -6.53 0.21 -17.14
CA LYS A 253 -5.76 1.47 -17.16
C LYS A 253 -5.77 2.11 -15.78
N THR A 254 -6.93 2.16 -15.13
CA THR A 254 -7.15 2.85 -13.86
C THR A 254 -8.36 2.24 -13.16
N VAL A 255 -8.28 2.02 -11.84
CA VAL A 255 -9.44 1.63 -11.01
C VAL A 255 -10.04 2.91 -10.44
N ILE A 256 -11.22 3.28 -10.92
CA ILE A 256 -11.96 4.49 -10.53
C ILE A 256 -12.48 4.36 -9.10
N SER A 257 -13.07 3.21 -8.75
CA SER A 257 -13.60 2.94 -7.41
C SER A 257 -13.44 1.47 -7.05
N LEU A 258 -13.32 1.20 -5.75
CA LEU A 258 -13.29 -0.14 -5.18
C LEU A 258 -13.92 -0.09 -3.80
N ASP A 259 -15.09 -0.70 -3.67
CA ASP A 259 -15.87 -0.77 -2.45
C ASP A 259 -15.92 -2.23 -1.98
N GLN A 260 -15.53 -2.47 -0.72
CA GLN A 260 -15.70 -3.79 -0.13
C GLN A 260 -17.13 -3.94 0.39
N LEU A 261 -17.88 -4.84 -0.22
CA LEU A 261 -19.25 -5.16 0.19
C LEU A 261 -19.26 -6.13 1.37
N GLN A 262 -18.32 -7.08 1.38
CA GLN A 262 -18.19 -8.08 2.43
C GLN A 262 -16.74 -8.58 2.54
N GLY A 263 -16.28 -8.88 3.75
CA GLY A 263 -14.95 -9.44 4.00
C GLY A 263 -14.17 -8.65 5.05
N ASP A 264 -12.87 -8.91 5.11
CA ASP A 264 -11.94 -8.20 6.00
C ASP A 264 -11.33 -6.99 5.25
N PRO A 265 -11.45 -5.76 5.79
CA PRO A 265 -10.97 -4.53 5.14
C PRO A 265 -9.47 -4.52 4.90
N GLY A 266 -8.68 -5.31 5.64
CA GLY A 266 -7.24 -5.46 5.40
C GLY A 266 -6.89 -6.06 4.03
N ASN A 267 -7.87 -6.60 3.29
CA ASN A 267 -7.66 -7.17 1.96
C ASN A 267 -7.93 -6.20 0.81
N LEU A 268 -8.32 -4.95 1.09
CA LEU A 268 -8.76 -4.01 0.06
C LEU A 268 -7.61 -3.63 -0.89
N ASP A 269 -6.40 -3.43 -0.36
CA ASP A 269 -5.21 -3.14 -1.16
C ASP A 269 -4.82 -4.33 -2.05
N ALA A 270 -4.87 -5.55 -1.50
CA ALA A 270 -4.61 -6.77 -2.26
C ALA A 270 -5.69 -7.03 -3.33
N ALA A 271 -6.94 -6.66 -3.09
CA ALA A 271 -8.01 -6.72 -4.09
C ALA A 271 -7.79 -5.68 -5.19
N ARG A 272 -7.41 -4.45 -4.81
CA ARG A 272 -7.09 -3.37 -5.75
C ARG A 272 -5.96 -3.76 -6.68
N ALA A 273 -4.86 -4.27 -6.14
CA ALA A 273 -3.72 -4.73 -6.94
C ALA A 273 -4.14 -5.81 -7.95
N ARG A 274 -4.91 -6.83 -7.51
CA ARG A 274 -5.42 -7.88 -8.41
C ARG A 274 -6.37 -7.37 -9.49
N ILE A 275 -7.18 -6.35 -9.20
CA ILE A 275 -8.06 -5.73 -10.20
C ILE A 275 -7.23 -4.89 -11.18
N ALA A 276 -6.21 -4.19 -10.68
CA ALA A 276 -5.45 -3.17 -11.40
C ALA A 276 -4.71 -3.69 -12.64
N GLY A 277 -4.51 -4.98 -12.79
CA GLY A 277 -4.22 -5.53 -14.11
C GLY A 277 -4.59 -7.00 -14.23
N ALA A 278 -5.80 -7.24 -13.77
CA ALA A 278 -6.66 -8.16 -14.45
C ALA A 278 -6.70 -7.89 -15.97
N ILE A 279 -6.62 -8.98 -16.72
CA ILE A 279 -6.88 -9.00 -18.14
C ILE A 279 -8.34 -9.39 -18.36
N PHE A 280 -8.98 -8.67 -19.26
CA PHE A 280 -10.32 -8.98 -19.74
C PHE A 280 -10.27 -9.43 -21.20
N VAL A 281 -11.04 -10.46 -21.54
CA VAL A 281 -11.39 -10.78 -22.93
C VAL A 281 -12.88 -10.61 -23.06
N ILE A 282 -13.32 -9.79 -24.01
CA ILE A 282 -14.73 -9.45 -24.18
C ILE A 282 -15.08 -9.59 -25.67
N ASP A 283 -15.94 -10.54 -25.98
CA ASP A 283 -16.62 -10.62 -27.26
C ASP A 283 -17.94 -9.86 -27.17
N ALA A 284 -17.96 -8.66 -27.75
CA ALA A 284 -19.08 -7.72 -27.69
C ALA A 284 -20.27 -8.12 -28.59
N ARG A 285 -20.72 -9.37 -28.46
CA ARG A 285 -21.89 -9.94 -29.12
C ARG A 285 -22.80 -10.51 -28.03
N ASP A 286 -24.10 -10.47 -28.26
CA ASP A 286 -25.05 -11.15 -27.36
C ASP A 286 -24.77 -12.66 -27.38
N GLY A 287 -24.46 -13.23 -26.21
CA GLY A 287 -23.97 -14.60 -26.07
C GLY A 287 -22.47 -14.78 -26.34
N GLY A 288 -21.70 -13.70 -26.48
CA GLY A 288 -20.25 -13.75 -26.64
C GLY A 288 -19.51 -14.14 -25.36
N ASP A 289 -18.23 -14.48 -25.50
CA ASP A 289 -17.38 -14.87 -24.38
C ASP A 289 -16.96 -13.68 -23.51
N PHE A 290 -16.90 -13.91 -22.20
CA PHE A 290 -16.30 -13.02 -21.22
C PHE A 290 -15.23 -13.76 -20.43
N LEU A 291 -14.06 -13.16 -20.26
CA LEU A 291 -12.98 -13.65 -19.42
C LEU A 291 -12.56 -12.57 -18.41
N TYR A 292 -12.44 -12.96 -17.14
CA TYR A 292 -11.78 -12.17 -16.11
C TYR A 292 -10.57 -12.93 -15.54
N ALA A 293 -9.37 -12.41 -15.78
CA ALA A 293 -8.12 -13.05 -15.42
C ALA A 293 -7.21 -12.11 -14.60
N PRO A 294 -7.45 -11.98 -13.28
CA PRO A 294 -6.55 -11.26 -12.37
C PRO A 294 -5.20 -11.99 -12.21
N PRO A 295 -4.07 -11.27 -12.12
CA PRO A 295 -2.76 -11.87 -11.86
C PRO A 295 -2.68 -12.40 -10.43
N ASP A 296 -1.68 -13.25 -10.18
CA ASP A 296 -1.35 -13.84 -8.88
C ASP A 296 -2.56 -14.43 -8.14
N SER A 297 -3.54 -14.87 -8.91
CA SER A 297 -4.79 -15.43 -8.41
C SER A 297 -4.75 -16.95 -8.51
N ARG A 298 -5.50 -17.63 -7.65
CA ARG A 298 -5.43 -19.09 -7.61
C ARG A 298 -5.89 -19.68 -8.95
N ASP A 299 -5.02 -20.47 -9.58
CA ASP A 299 -5.27 -21.12 -10.88
C ASP A 299 -6.49 -22.05 -10.90
N ASP A 300 -6.96 -22.50 -9.73
CA ASP A 300 -8.16 -23.33 -9.62
C ASP A 300 -9.46 -22.53 -9.69
N LEU A 301 -9.42 -21.25 -9.34
CA LEU A 301 -10.56 -20.32 -9.36
C LEU A 301 -10.50 -19.28 -10.47
N PHE A 302 -9.32 -19.08 -11.07
CA PHE A 302 -9.08 -18.11 -12.13
C PHE A 302 -8.34 -18.74 -13.33
N PRO A 303 -8.56 -18.26 -14.56
CA PRO A 303 -9.49 -17.18 -14.90
C PRO A 303 -10.96 -17.60 -14.73
N VAL A 304 -11.85 -16.60 -14.60
CA VAL A 304 -13.30 -16.81 -14.59
C VAL A 304 -13.82 -16.57 -16.00
N GLU A 305 -14.39 -17.61 -16.59
CA GLU A 305 -15.06 -17.57 -17.89
C GLU A 305 -16.56 -17.34 -17.69
N GLY A 306 -17.17 -16.69 -18.66
CA GLY A 306 -18.55 -16.24 -18.59
C GLY A 306 -19.10 -15.81 -19.94
N THR A 307 -20.24 -15.14 -19.90
CA THR A 307 -20.97 -14.69 -21.08
C THR A 307 -21.23 -13.20 -21.04
N VAL A 308 -21.25 -12.60 -22.23
CA VAL A 308 -21.72 -11.25 -22.52
C VAL A 308 -23.18 -11.35 -22.95
N SER A 309 -24.03 -10.48 -22.42
CA SER A 309 -25.44 -10.38 -22.79
C SER A 309 -25.87 -8.92 -22.93
N GLY A 310 -26.92 -8.66 -23.70
CA GLY A 310 -27.41 -7.30 -23.96
C GLY A 310 -26.86 -6.71 -25.26
N ALA A 311 -27.03 -5.41 -25.44
CA ALA A 311 -26.74 -4.72 -26.69
C ALA A 311 -25.98 -3.41 -26.44
N GLU A 312 -25.33 -2.91 -27.50
CA GLU A 312 -24.63 -1.63 -27.47
C GLU A 312 -25.46 -0.50 -26.84
N PRO A 313 -24.81 0.40 -26.07
CA PRO A 313 -23.38 0.48 -25.79
C PRO A 313 -22.92 -0.28 -24.53
N ALA A 314 -23.87 -0.77 -23.72
CA ALA A 314 -23.63 -1.33 -22.40
C ALA A 314 -24.00 -2.81 -22.36
N TYR A 315 -22.99 -3.66 -22.21
CA TYR A 315 -23.16 -5.11 -22.14
C TYR A 315 -23.15 -5.56 -20.68
N VAL A 316 -23.98 -6.56 -20.36
CA VAL A 316 -23.97 -7.23 -19.07
C VAL A 316 -23.04 -8.43 -19.17
N VAL A 317 -22.09 -8.53 -18.25
CA VAL A 317 -21.14 -9.65 -18.20
C VAL A 317 -21.35 -10.45 -16.93
N SER A 318 -21.26 -11.77 -17.03
CA SER A 318 -21.33 -12.65 -15.86
C SER A 318 -20.56 -13.93 -16.08
N GLY A 319 -19.88 -14.43 -15.05
CA GLY A 319 -19.21 -15.70 -15.07
C GLY A 319 -19.03 -16.26 -13.66
N ASP A 320 -18.87 -17.57 -13.55
CA ASP A 320 -18.55 -18.19 -12.27
C ASP A 320 -17.66 -19.42 -12.45
N ARG A 321 -16.83 -19.66 -11.43
CA ARG A 321 -15.93 -20.81 -11.38
C ARG A 321 -15.91 -21.35 -9.96
N ALA A 322 -15.92 -22.68 -9.84
CA ALA A 322 -15.88 -23.35 -8.55
C ALA A 322 -14.79 -24.43 -8.54
N ALA A 323 -14.13 -24.56 -7.39
CA ALA A 323 -13.11 -25.58 -7.13
C ALA A 323 -13.28 -26.05 -5.68
N ASP A 324 -13.44 -27.36 -5.46
CA ASP A 324 -13.63 -28.05 -4.18
C ASP A 324 -14.48 -27.31 -3.12
N GLN A 325 -13.85 -26.41 -2.35
CA GLN A 325 -14.44 -25.67 -1.23
C GLN A 325 -14.46 -24.16 -1.44
N ALA A 326 -14.29 -23.71 -2.68
CA ALA A 326 -14.29 -22.33 -3.07
C ALA A 326 -15.06 -22.08 -4.38
N LYS A 327 -15.63 -20.88 -4.49
CA LYS A 327 -16.34 -20.40 -5.66
C LYS A 327 -16.02 -18.93 -5.87
N VAL A 328 -15.82 -18.52 -7.13
CA VAL A 328 -15.78 -17.12 -7.55
C VAL A 328 -16.96 -16.88 -8.48
N ALA A 329 -17.66 -15.78 -8.28
CA ALA A 329 -18.66 -15.25 -9.20
C ALA A 329 -18.30 -13.82 -9.56
N VAL A 330 -18.43 -13.48 -10.84
CA VAL A 330 -18.19 -12.16 -11.40
C VAL A 330 -19.46 -11.75 -12.11
N GLY A 331 -19.93 -10.53 -11.89
CA GLY A 331 -21.11 -10.00 -12.58
C GLY A 331 -21.12 -8.49 -12.63
N GLY A 332 -21.61 -7.90 -13.71
CA GLY A 332 -21.72 -6.45 -13.84
C GLY A 332 -21.96 -5.99 -15.26
N ALA A 333 -21.47 -4.80 -15.58
CA ALA A 333 -21.64 -4.19 -16.90
C ALA A 333 -20.33 -3.62 -17.47
N VAL A 334 -20.24 -3.60 -18.80
CA VAL A 334 -19.14 -2.98 -19.55
C VAL A 334 -19.71 -2.02 -20.59
N ASP A 335 -19.18 -0.80 -20.63
CA ASP A 335 -19.46 0.22 -21.64
C ASP A 335 -18.24 0.35 -22.56
N LEU A 336 -18.42 -0.01 -23.83
CA LEU A 336 -17.36 0.00 -24.84
C LEU A 336 -17.47 1.19 -25.81
N SER A 337 -18.42 2.12 -25.60
CA SER A 337 -18.74 3.17 -26.58
C SER A 337 -17.76 4.35 -26.62
N GLY A 338 -16.93 4.51 -25.57
CA GLY A 338 -15.98 5.60 -25.44
C GLY A 338 -14.57 5.27 -25.94
N ALA A 339 -13.75 6.33 -26.08
CA ALA A 339 -12.30 6.19 -26.27
C ALA A 339 -11.61 5.49 -25.06
N GLU A 340 -12.28 5.54 -23.91
CA GLU A 340 -11.89 4.89 -22.67
C GLU A 340 -13.02 3.96 -22.23
N PRO A 341 -13.01 2.68 -22.62
CA PRO A 341 -14.02 1.73 -22.19
C PRO A 341 -14.04 1.61 -20.67
N VAL A 342 -15.21 1.43 -20.06
CA VAL A 342 -15.37 1.37 -18.61
C VAL A 342 -16.07 0.08 -18.22
N ILE A 343 -15.57 -0.59 -17.20
CA ILE A 343 -16.19 -1.77 -16.62
C ILE A 343 -16.61 -1.50 -15.18
N HIS A 344 -17.74 -2.06 -14.78
CA HIS A 344 -18.26 -2.03 -13.41
C HIS A 344 -18.67 -3.44 -13.01
N LEU A 345 -17.90 -4.07 -12.12
CA LEU A 345 -18.10 -5.45 -11.71
C LEU A 345 -18.28 -5.58 -10.21
N THR A 346 -19.06 -6.58 -9.83
CA THR A 346 -19.03 -7.22 -8.52
C THR A 346 -18.31 -8.55 -8.63
N VAL A 347 -17.31 -8.77 -7.78
CA VAL A 347 -16.58 -10.03 -7.67
C VAL A 347 -16.79 -10.59 -6.27
N THR A 348 -17.37 -11.78 -6.19
CA THR A 348 -17.64 -12.48 -4.94
C THR A 348 -16.86 -13.78 -4.89
N THR A 349 -15.97 -13.91 -3.92
CA THR A 349 -15.27 -15.16 -3.61
C THR A 349 -15.86 -15.76 -2.34
N THR A 350 -16.29 -17.02 -2.41
CA THR A 350 -16.66 -17.82 -1.23
C THR A 350 -15.60 -18.89 -1.05
N ALA A 351 -15.00 -19.01 0.13
CA ALA A 351 -14.05 -20.08 0.46
C ALA A 351 -14.20 -20.50 1.92
N PHE A 352 -14.32 -21.80 2.19
CA PHE A 352 -14.46 -22.33 3.56
C PHE A 352 -15.54 -21.62 4.40
N SER A 353 -16.68 -21.30 3.79
CA SER A 353 -17.80 -20.52 4.38
C SER A 353 -17.51 -19.04 4.66
N LYS A 354 -16.33 -18.52 4.34
CA LYS A 354 -16.06 -17.08 4.33
C LYS A 354 -16.43 -16.51 2.96
N VAL A 355 -17.15 -15.40 2.97
CA VAL A 355 -17.51 -14.66 1.76
C VAL A 355 -16.77 -13.34 1.76
N THR A 356 -16.10 -13.06 0.66
CA THR A 356 -15.45 -11.80 0.38
C THR A 356 -16.01 -11.26 -0.93
N SER A 357 -16.48 -10.02 -0.93
CA SER A 357 -17.11 -9.42 -2.09
C SER A 357 -16.65 -7.98 -2.26
N TYR A 358 -16.35 -7.63 -3.50
CA TYR A 358 -15.92 -6.29 -3.90
C TYR A 358 -16.75 -5.81 -5.08
N GLU A 359 -17.08 -4.53 -5.08
CA GLU A 359 -17.61 -3.81 -6.22
C GLU A 359 -16.53 -2.85 -6.71
N PHE A 360 -16.27 -2.81 -8.01
CA PHE A 360 -15.29 -1.90 -8.56
C PHE A 360 -15.69 -1.35 -9.91
N ARG A 361 -15.18 -0.16 -10.21
CA ARG A 361 -15.28 0.48 -11.52
C ARG A 361 -13.88 0.77 -12.04
N ALA A 362 -13.61 0.45 -13.30
CA ALA A 362 -12.29 0.62 -13.89
C ALA A 362 -12.35 1.09 -15.35
N VAL A 363 -11.39 1.91 -15.75
CA VAL A 363 -11.13 2.26 -17.14
C VAL A 363 -10.25 1.18 -17.76
N LEU A 364 -10.61 0.74 -18.96
CA LEU A 364 -9.89 -0.27 -19.72
C LEU A 364 -9.05 0.37 -20.84
N ARG A 365 -7.98 -0.32 -21.22
CA ARG A 365 -7.14 0.00 -22.38
C ARG A 365 -7.01 -1.25 -23.26
N PRO A 366 -7.28 -1.13 -24.58
CA PRO A 366 -7.07 -2.23 -25.52
C PRO A 366 -5.62 -2.73 -25.48
N VAL A 367 -5.44 -4.04 -25.49
CA VAL A 367 -4.13 -4.68 -25.61
C VAL A 367 -3.93 -5.06 -27.07
N SER A 368 -2.97 -4.43 -27.73
CA SER A 368 -2.58 -4.79 -29.09
C SER A 368 -2.10 -6.24 -29.10
N SER A 369 -2.77 -7.09 -29.89
CA SER A 369 -2.41 -8.50 -30.10
C SER A 369 -1.12 -8.68 -30.88
#